data_AF-A0A6P0SUZ1-F1
#
_entry.id   AF-A0A6P0SUZ1-F1
#
_cell.length_a   1.000
_cell.length_b   1.000
_cell.length_c   1.000
_cell.angle_alpha   90.00
_cell.angle_beta   90.00
_cell.angle_gamma   90.00
#
_symmetry.space_group_name_H-M   'P 1'
#
loop_
_entity.id
_entity.type
_entity.pdbx_description
1 polymer ?
#
loop_
_entity_poly.entity_id
_entity_poly.type
_entity_poly.pdbx_seq_one_letter_code
_entity_poly.pdbx_strand_id
1 'polypeptide(L)'
;MVIGFDQPTKTTATSPKSSPLQPAGDSQQFQQQMLEHFEHLEDPRGKQGVLHPFVSIVMIAPDATIGGATGWEDIETYGVSHQQWLSTLLPLPHGIPCADTYRRVFERIS
;
A
#
# COMPACT_ATOMS: atom_id res chain seq x y z
N MET A 1 -20.83 -29.82 -50.13
CA MET A 1 -19.79 -29.22 -49.26
C MET A 1 -19.58 -27.80 -49.75
N VAL A 2 -19.76 -26.70 -49.02
CA VAL A 2 -20.10 -26.40 -47.63
C VAL A 2 -21.04 -25.19 -47.67
N ILE A 3 -22.04 -25.18 -46.80
CA ILE A 3 -23.11 -24.19 -46.72
C ILE A 3 -22.66 -23.09 -45.74
N GLY A 4 -22.70 -21.82 -46.19
CA GLY A 4 -22.98 -20.61 -45.40
C GLY A 4 -22.08 -20.25 -44.21
N PHE A 5 -21.20 -19.26 -44.40
CA PHE A 5 -20.53 -18.50 -43.34
C PHE A 5 -21.32 -17.21 -43.05
N ASP A 6 -22.61 -17.32 -42.72
CA ASP A 6 -23.38 -16.17 -42.21
C ASP A 6 -24.58 -16.65 -41.38
N GLN A 7 -24.32 -16.84 -40.08
CA GLN A 7 -25.34 -16.93 -39.05
C GLN A 7 -24.85 -16.08 -37.87
N PRO A 8 -25.54 -14.97 -37.54
CA PRO A 8 -25.26 -14.28 -36.29
C PRO A 8 -25.73 -15.17 -35.14
N THR A 9 -24.79 -15.81 -34.46
CA THR A 9 -25.09 -16.50 -33.21
C THR A 9 -25.50 -15.44 -32.20
N LYS A 10 -26.80 -15.40 -31.87
CA LYS A 10 -27.28 -14.77 -30.65
C LYS A 10 -26.75 -15.60 -29.48
N THR A 11 -25.51 -15.35 -29.09
CA THR A 11 -25.01 -15.78 -27.79
C THR A 11 -25.61 -14.83 -26.77
N THR A 12 -26.71 -15.25 -26.17
CA THR A 12 -27.20 -14.75 -24.88
C THR A 12 -26.15 -15.15 -23.83
N ALA A 13 -25.03 -14.42 -23.79
CA ALA A 13 -24.11 -14.48 -22.67
C ALA A 13 -24.77 -13.70 -21.54
N THR A 14 -25.36 -14.43 -20.60
CA THR A 14 -25.69 -13.93 -19.27
C THR A 14 -24.38 -13.38 -18.68
N SER A 15 -24.18 -12.07 -18.81
CA SER A 15 -23.09 -11.36 -18.16
C SER A 15 -23.27 -11.57 -16.65
N PRO A 16 -22.26 -12.09 -15.91
CA PRO A 16 -22.32 -11.99 -14.46
C PRO A 16 -22.44 -10.50 -14.15
N LYS A 17 -23.52 -10.12 -13.45
CA LYS A 17 -23.73 -8.75 -12.97
C LYS A 17 -22.39 -8.24 -12.46
N SER A 18 -21.81 -7.26 -13.14
CA SER A 18 -20.68 -6.54 -12.59
C SER A 18 -21.16 -6.00 -11.25
N SER A 19 -20.60 -6.53 -10.16
CA SER A 19 -20.76 -5.88 -8.88
C SER A 19 -20.47 -4.40 -9.10
N PRO A 20 -21.34 -3.49 -8.63
CA PRO A 20 -21.01 -2.08 -8.72
C PRO A 20 -19.62 -1.92 -8.15
N LEU A 21 -18.71 -1.36 -8.97
CA LEU A 21 -17.38 -0.99 -8.51
C LEU A 21 -17.61 -0.25 -7.19
N GLN A 22 -17.04 -0.77 -6.11
CA GLN A 22 -17.15 -0.07 -4.83
C GLN A 22 -16.71 1.36 -5.10
N PRO A 23 -17.44 2.38 -4.60
CA PRO A 23 -16.99 3.75 -4.74
C PRO A 23 -15.55 3.78 -4.23
N ALA A 24 -14.66 4.50 -4.93
CA ALA A 24 -13.28 4.67 -4.49
C ALA A 24 -13.33 5.02 -3.00
N GLY A 25 -12.86 4.10 -2.15
CA GLY A 25 -13.03 4.21 -0.71
C GLY A 25 -12.43 5.54 -0.23
N ASP A 26 -13.07 6.17 0.75
CA ASP A 26 -12.50 7.37 1.34
C ASP A 26 -11.12 7.04 1.91
N SER A 27 -10.09 7.77 1.48
CA SER A 27 -8.73 7.64 2.02
C SER A 27 -8.71 7.69 3.55
N GLN A 28 -9.61 8.46 4.16
CA GLN A 28 -9.76 8.57 5.61
C GLN A 28 -10.25 7.25 6.24
N GLN A 29 -11.19 6.57 5.59
CA GLN A 29 -11.72 5.29 6.08
C GLN A 29 -10.64 4.21 6.03
N PHE A 30 -9.87 4.15 4.95
CA PHE A 30 -8.75 3.23 4.84
C PHE A 30 -7.69 3.51 5.91
N GLN A 31 -7.31 4.79 6.11
CA GLN A 31 -6.39 5.20 7.17
C GLN A 31 -6.84 4.73 8.55
N GLN A 32 -8.13 4.89 8.87
CA GLN A 32 -8.67 4.51 10.16
C GLN A 32 -8.61 2.99 10.37
N GLN A 33 -8.98 2.20 9.36
CA GLN A 33 -8.88 0.73 9.41
C GLN A 33 -7.42 0.27 9.57
N MET A 34 -6.49 0.93 8.88
CA MET A 34 -5.07 0.60 9.03
C MET A 34 -4.56 0.93 10.44
N LEU A 35 -4.95 2.09 10.99
CA LEU A 35 -4.59 2.46 12.36
C LEU A 35 -5.16 1.46 13.38
N GLU A 36 -6.40 1.00 13.23
CA GLU A 36 -7.00 -0.04 14.08
C GLU A 36 -6.24 -1.37 13.99
N HIS A 37 -5.83 -1.77 12.79
CA HIS A 37 -5.03 -2.99 12.62
C HIS A 37 -3.65 -2.90 13.24
N PHE A 38 -3.03 -1.72 13.23
CA PHE A 38 -1.72 -1.50 13.82
C PHE A 38 -1.75 -0.97 15.26
N GLU A 39 -2.93 -0.79 15.85
CA GLU A 39 -3.10 -0.30 17.23
C GLU A 39 -2.40 -1.22 18.24
N HIS A 40 -2.40 -2.52 17.96
CA HIS A 40 -1.80 -3.54 18.81
C HIS A 40 -0.30 -3.75 18.54
N LEU A 41 0.26 -3.08 17.52
CA LEU A 41 1.67 -3.20 17.20
C LEU A 41 2.46 -2.28 18.13
N GLU A 42 3.11 -2.87 19.13
CA GLU A 42 4.00 -2.14 20.03
C GLU A 42 5.19 -1.60 19.24
N ASP A 43 5.46 -0.29 19.36
CA ASP A 43 6.63 0.33 18.75
C ASP A 43 7.89 -0.14 19.50
N PRO A 44 8.75 -0.99 18.91
CA PRO A 44 9.89 -1.56 19.61
C PRO A 44 11.03 -0.53 19.76
N ARG A 45 10.85 0.70 19.25
CA ARG A 45 11.82 1.79 19.40
C ARG A 45 11.73 2.39 20.81
N GLY A 46 12.87 2.86 21.30
CA GLY A 46 12.90 3.67 22.53
C GLY A 46 12.30 5.07 22.33
N LYS A 47 12.15 5.82 23.42
CA LYS A 47 11.58 7.19 23.42
C LYS A 47 12.46 8.27 22.78
N GLN A 48 13.68 7.94 22.35
CA GLN A 48 14.65 8.88 21.82
C GLN A 48 14.82 8.70 20.31
N GLY A 49 14.91 9.81 19.57
CA GLY A 49 15.19 9.77 18.13
C GLY A 49 14.02 9.29 17.26
N VAL A 50 12.78 9.43 17.74
CA VAL A 50 11.57 9.09 16.97
C VAL A 50 11.10 10.33 16.21
N LEU A 51 11.50 10.44 14.94
CA LEU A 51 11.05 11.51 14.03
C LEU A 51 9.83 11.08 13.21
N HIS A 52 9.78 9.82 12.79
CA HIS A 52 8.70 9.32 11.93
C HIS A 52 7.74 8.46 12.75
N PRO A 53 6.41 8.64 12.57
CA PRO A 53 5.41 7.76 13.17
C PRO A 53 5.69 6.31 12.82
N PHE A 54 5.53 5.42 13.81
CA PHE A 54 5.85 4.00 13.65
C PHE A 54 5.04 3.36 12.52
N VAL A 55 3.73 3.63 12.51
CA VAL A 55 2.80 3.14 11.48
C VAL A 55 3.24 3.59 10.08
N SER A 56 3.72 4.83 9.91
CA SER A 56 4.21 5.31 8.61
C SER A 56 5.42 4.51 8.11
N ILE A 57 6.36 4.17 9.00
CA ILE A 57 7.52 3.33 8.65
C ILE A 57 7.07 1.93 8.25
N VAL A 58 6.21 1.31 9.06
CA VAL A 58 5.72 -0.05 8.85
C VAL A 58 4.87 -0.16 7.58
N MET A 59 4.16 0.91 7.20
CA MET A 59 3.34 0.95 5.99
C MET A 59 4.13 1.15 4.70
N ILE A 60 5.16 1.99 4.72
CA ILE A 60 5.94 2.27 3.51
C ILE A 60 6.75 1.03 3.06
N ALA A 61 7.26 0.23 3.99
CA ALA A 61 8.06 -0.95 3.64
C ALA A 61 7.32 -2.00 2.78
N PRO A 62 6.13 -2.51 3.14
CA PRO A 62 5.39 -3.46 2.30
C PRO A 62 4.90 -2.80 1.01
N ASP A 63 4.50 -1.54 1.04
CA ASP A 63 4.06 -0.80 -0.15
C ASP A 63 5.20 -0.67 -1.19
N ALA A 64 6.39 -0.32 -0.73
CA ALA A 64 7.61 -0.34 -1.55
C ALA A 64 7.98 -1.76 -2.03
N THR A 65 7.82 -2.77 -1.18
CA THR A 65 8.10 -4.18 -1.54
C THR A 65 7.17 -4.67 -2.65
N ILE A 66 5.88 -4.32 -2.59
CA ILE A 66 4.90 -4.58 -3.67
C ILE A 66 5.31 -3.81 -4.94
N GLY A 67 5.86 -2.60 -4.79
CA GLY A 67 6.48 -1.81 -5.85
C GLY A 67 7.79 -2.39 -6.41
N GLY A 68 8.29 -3.51 -5.87
CA GLY A 68 9.50 -4.18 -6.33
C GLY A 68 10.79 -3.80 -5.60
N ALA A 69 10.71 -3.07 -4.47
CA ALA A 69 11.87 -2.80 -3.63
C ALA A 69 12.43 -4.09 -3.03
N THR A 70 13.75 -4.26 -3.10
CA THR A 70 14.45 -5.47 -2.60
C THR A 70 15.34 -5.20 -1.39
N GLY A 71 15.75 -3.94 -1.20
CA GLY A 71 16.57 -3.49 -0.08
C GLY A 71 16.02 -2.25 0.63
N TRP A 72 16.69 -1.84 1.71
CA TRP A 72 16.29 -0.68 2.51
C TRP A 72 16.46 0.64 1.74
N GLU A 73 17.51 0.72 0.93
CA GLU A 73 17.79 1.84 0.04
C GLU A 73 16.74 1.96 -1.08
N ASP A 74 16.22 0.82 -1.56
CA ASP A 74 15.13 0.79 -2.53
C ASP A 74 13.82 1.31 -1.89
N ILE A 75 13.55 0.94 -0.63
CA ILE A 75 12.38 1.41 0.12
C ILE A 75 12.45 2.93 0.33
N GLU A 76 13.61 3.46 0.71
CA GLU A 76 13.82 4.92 0.79
C GLU A 76 13.58 5.59 -0.57
N THR A 77 14.15 5.04 -1.64
CA THR A 77 14.00 5.56 -3.01
C THR A 77 12.53 5.54 -3.45
N TYR A 78 11.81 4.47 -3.16
CA TYR A 78 10.37 4.36 -3.39
C TYR A 78 9.61 5.44 -2.61
N GLY A 79 9.90 5.58 -1.32
CA GLY A 79 9.25 6.57 -0.47
C GLY A 79 9.44 7.99 -0.98
N VAL A 80 10.67 8.37 -1.37
CA VAL A 80 10.98 9.71 -1.90
C VAL A 80 10.26 9.95 -3.23
N SER A 81 10.25 8.97 -4.13
CA SER A 81 9.57 9.09 -5.44
C SER A 81 8.04 9.15 -5.33
N HIS A 82 7.46 8.55 -4.28
CA HIS A 82 6.00 8.51 -4.06
C HIS A 82 5.54 9.38 -2.88
N GLN A 83 6.39 10.26 -2.35
CA GLN A 83 6.13 11.01 -1.12
C GLN A 83 4.80 11.78 -1.17
N GLN A 84 4.49 12.40 -2.31
CA GLN A 84 3.26 13.19 -2.47
C GLN A 84 2.01 12.32 -2.28
N TRP A 85 2.00 11.12 -2.86
CA TRP A 85 0.90 10.17 -2.72
C TRP A 85 0.87 9.56 -1.32
N LEU A 86 2.01 9.14 -0.78
CA LEU A 86 2.12 8.62 0.59
C LEU A 86 1.62 9.62 1.63
N SER A 87 1.84 10.92 1.44
CA SER A 87 1.38 11.98 2.34
C SER A 87 -0.14 12.12 2.39
N THR A 88 -0.86 11.58 1.41
CA THR A 88 -2.34 11.51 1.43
C THR A 88 -2.86 10.38 2.32
N LEU A 89 -2.04 9.35 2.54
CA LEU A 89 -2.38 8.13 3.27
C LEU A 89 -1.69 8.04 4.63
N LEU A 90 -0.55 8.67 4.83
CA LEU A 90 0.27 8.51 6.02
C LEU A 90 0.73 9.86 6.58
N PRO A 91 0.79 10.02 7.91
CA PRO A 91 1.40 11.19 8.51
C PRO A 91 2.93 11.16 8.30
N LEU A 92 3.46 12.17 7.59
CA LEU A 92 4.89 12.32 7.29
C LEU A 92 5.42 13.70 7.73
N PRO A 93 5.38 14.05 9.02
CA PRO A 93 5.77 15.38 9.51
C PRO A 93 7.24 15.74 9.22
N HIS A 94 8.10 14.72 9.12
CA HIS A 94 9.54 14.86 8.85
C HIS A 94 9.94 14.25 7.49
N GLY A 95 8.98 14.03 6.59
CA GLY A 95 9.23 13.38 5.30
C GLY A 95 9.45 11.86 5.41
N ILE A 96 10.16 11.33 4.41
CA ILE A 96 10.39 9.88 4.25
C ILE A 96 11.55 9.44 5.17
N PRO A 97 11.39 8.36 5.94
CA PRO A 97 12.48 7.76 6.70
C PRO A 97 13.64 7.32 5.79
N CYS A 98 14.87 7.43 6.26
CA CYS A 98 16.02 6.89 5.53
C CYS A 98 16.12 5.35 5.65
N ALA A 99 16.91 4.72 4.77
CA ALA A 99 17.16 3.28 4.76
C ALA A 99 17.57 2.71 6.14
N ASP A 100 18.44 3.43 6.86
CA ASP A 100 18.88 3.03 8.21
C ASP A 100 17.73 3.01 9.22
N THR A 101 16.77 3.94 9.08
CA THR A 101 15.58 3.95 9.95
C THR A 101 14.74 2.70 9.73
N TYR A 102 14.48 2.31 8.48
CA TYR A 102 13.77 1.07 8.19
C TYR A 102 14.50 -0.14 8.77
N ARG A 103 15.79 -0.28 8.46
CA ARG A 103 16.62 -1.37 8.98
C ARG A 103 16.52 -1.49 10.50
N ARG A 104 16.77 -0.40 11.23
CA ARG A 104 16.78 -0.38 12.71
C ARG A 104 15.43 -0.68 13.35
N VAL A 105 14.33 -0.32 12.68
CA VAL A 105 12.97 -0.63 13.15
C VAL A 105 12.69 -2.10 12.95
N PHE A 106 12.85 -2.61 11.73
CA PHE A 106 12.52 -3.99 11.39
C PHE A 106 13.44 -5.02 12.07
N GLU A 107 14.70 -4.67 12.34
CA GLU A 107 15.60 -5.50 13.18
C GLU A 107 15.12 -5.67 14.63
N ARG A 108 14.30 -4.73 15.14
CA ARG A 108 13.75 -4.80 16.50
C ARG A 108 12.38 -5.48 16.55
N ILE A 109 11.77 -5.73 15.41
CA ILE A 109 10.54 -6.52 15.29
C ILE A 109 10.99 -7.98 15.15
N SER A 110 11.37 -8.61 16.27
CA SER A 110 11.73 -10.04 16.34
C SER A 110 11.18 -10.68 17.60
#